data_AF-A0A7L2Y739-F1
#
_entry.id   AF-A0A7L2Y739-F1
#
_cell.length_a   1.000
_cell.length_b   1.000
_cell.length_c   1.000
_cell.angle_alpha   90.00
_cell.angle_beta   90.00
_cell.angle_gamma   90.00
#
_symmetry.space_group_name_H-M   'P 1'
#
loop_
_entity.id
_entity.type
_entity.pdbx_description
1 polymer ?
#
loop_
_entity_poly.entity_id
_entity_poly.type
_entity_poly.pdbx_seq_one_letter_code
_entity_poly.pdbx_strand_id
1 'polypeptide(L)' 'KKAWCRVRDRQCELLVETIGGQPQHSYTVEARKGTVTIVDDHYNAIVTITMTNLQAEDSGTYSCA' A
#
# COMPACT_ATOMS: atom_id res chain seq x y z
N LYS A 1 -2.65 -7.89 7.11
CA LYS A 1 -2.89 -7.27 5.79
C LYS A 1 -2.84 -5.77 5.96
N LYS A 2 -2.12 -5.09 5.07
CA LYS A 2 -2.07 -3.63 4.96
C LYS A 2 -2.43 -3.25 3.52
N ALA A 3 -3.15 -2.16 3.37
CA ALA A 3 -3.62 -1.69 2.07
C ALA A 3 -3.31 -0.20 1.90
N TRP A 4 -3.10 0.17 0.64
CA TRP A 4 -3.01 1.55 0.21
C TRP A 4 -4.13 1.84 -0.78
N CYS A 5 -4.93 2.86 -0.50
CA CYS A 5 -6.01 3.27 -1.36
C CYS A 5 -6.03 4.77 -1.60
N ARG A 6 -6.64 5.15 -2.71
CA ARG A 6 -6.93 6.53 -3.05
C ARG A 6 -8.35 6.87 -2.64
N VAL A 7 -8.55 8.03 -2.03
CA VAL A 7 -9.87 8.48 -1.62
C VAL A 7 -10.49 9.34 -2.72
N ARG A 8 -11.64 8.92 -3.24
CA ARG A 8 -12.46 9.63 -4.23
C ARG A 8 -13.92 9.54 -3.84
N ASP A 9 -14.64 10.65 -3.83
CA ASP A 9 -16.07 10.69 -3.49
C ASP A 9 -16.44 9.99 -2.17
N ARG A 10 -15.56 10.11 -1.16
CA ARG A 10 -15.64 9.42 0.14
C ARG A 10 -15.54 7.89 0.08
N GLN A 11 -15.12 7.34 -1.05
CA GLN A 11 -14.82 5.92 -1.24
C GLN A 11 -13.31 5.70 -1.36
N CYS A 12 -12.86 4.53 -0.90
CA CYS A 12 -11.47 4.09 -0.92
C CYS A 12 -11.27 3.15 -2.12
N GLU A 13 -10.63 3.67 -3.17
CA GLU A 13 -10.25 2.93 -4.37
C GLU A 13 -8.94 2.19 -4.13
N LEU A 14 -9.00 0.86 -4.00
CA LEU A 14 -7.84 0.03 -3.64
C LEU A 14 -6.75 0.03 -4.72
N LEU A 15 -5.57 0.54 -4.37
CA LEU A 15 -4.41 0.57 -5.27
C LEU A 15 -3.52 -0.65 -5.12
N VAL A 16 -3.18 -1.05 -3.89
CA VAL A 16 -2.37 -2.23 -3.60
C VAL A 16 -2.65 -2.74 -2.18
N GLU A 17 -2.52 -4.05 -1.96
CA GLU A 17 -2.60 -4.68 -0.64
C GLU A 17 -1.57 -5.80 -0.50
N THR A 18 -1.08 -6.00 0.73
CA THR A 18 -0.24 -7.15 1.07
C THR A 18 -1.06 -8.44 1.06
N ILE A 19 -0.49 -9.54 0.55
CA ILE A 19 -1.11 -10.87 0.62
C ILE A 19 -1.17 -11.31 2.09
N GLY A 20 -2.32 -11.86 2.52
CA GLY A 20 -2.47 -12.36 3.89
C GLY A 20 -1.80 -13.72 4.06
N GLY A 21 -0.79 -13.80 4.95
CA GLY A 21 -0.11 -15.02 5.38
C GLY A 21 0.27 -14.91 6.86
N GLN A 22 0.34 -16.04 7.57
CA GLN A 22 0.35 -16.10 9.04
C GLN A 22 1.51 -15.29 9.70
N PRO A 23 1.26 -14.68 10.87
CA PRO A 23 2.18 -13.79 11.58
C PRO A 23 3.28 -14.54 12.36
N GLN A 24 3.70 -15.72 11.89
CA GLN A 24 4.55 -16.59 12.72
C GLN A 24 6.02 -16.19 12.74
N HIS A 25 6.49 -15.40 11.78
CA HIS A 25 7.81 -14.81 11.81
C HIS A 25 7.73 -13.37 11.34
N SER A 26 8.45 -12.46 11.99
CA SER A 26 8.67 -11.11 11.49
C SER A 26 9.32 -11.23 10.11
N TYR A 27 8.64 -10.78 9.06
CA TYR A 27 9.22 -10.69 7.72
C TYR A 27 8.72 -9.39 7.07
N THR A 28 9.51 -8.88 6.14
CA THR A 28 9.10 -7.78 5.28
C THR A 28 8.20 -8.34 4.19
N VAL A 29 6.98 -7.83 4.07
CA VAL A 29 6.01 -8.26 3.04
C VAL A 29 6.01 -7.24 1.92
N GLU A 30 6.23 -7.66 0.68
CA GLU A 30 6.11 -6.79 -0.48
C GLU A 30 4.93 -7.23 -1.36
N ALA A 31 4.15 -6.26 -1.83
CA ALA A 31 3.18 -6.46 -2.90
C ALA A 31 3.24 -5.31 -3.90
N ARG A 32 2.96 -5.62 -5.16
CA ARG A 32 2.98 -4.64 -6.24
C ARG A 32 1.74 -4.81 -7.12
N LYS A 33 1.11 -3.69 -7.47
CA LYS A 33 0.05 -3.62 -8.46
C LYS A 33 0.29 -2.41 -9.37
N GLY A 34 0.61 -2.69 -10.63
CA GLY A 34 0.99 -1.66 -11.60
C GLY A 34 2.26 -0.91 -11.19
N THR A 35 2.14 0.41 -11.04
CA THR A 35 3.22 1.32 -10.66
C THR A 35 3.32 1.59 -9.15
N VAL A 36 2.47 0.93 -8.35
CA VAL A 36 2.41 1.09 -6.89
C VAL A 36 2.92 -0.18 -6.20
N THR A 37 3.87 0.00 -5.29
CA THR A 37 4.40 -1.04 -4.42
C THR A 37 4.13 -0.69 -2.96
N ILE A 38 3.74 -1.68 -2.16
CA ILE A 38 3.65 -1.61 -0.70
C ILE A 38 4.68 -2.56 -0.09
N VAL A 39 5.47 -2.04 0.84
CA VAL A 39 6.42 -2.80 1.65
C VAL A 39 6.00 -2.65 3.11
N ASP A 40 5.57 -3.75 3.73
CA ASP A 40 5.19 -3.82 5.13
C ASP A 40 6.37 -4.41 5.92
N ASP A 41 7.14 -3.55 6.56
CA ASP A 41 8.25 -3.95 7.42
C ASP A 41 7.77 -4.12 8.86
N HIS A 42 7.41 -5.35 9.19
CA HIS A 42 6.93 -5.73 10.52
C HIS A 42 7.98 -5.51 11.63
N TYR A 43 9.29 -5.52 11.31
CA TYR A 43 10.34 -5.34 12.31
C TYR A 43 10.37 -3.91 12.82
N ASN A 44 10.26 -2.96 11.89
CA ASN A 44 10.32 -1.53 12.21
C ASN A 44 8.93 -0.91 12.41
N ALA A 45 7.86 -1.69 12.21
CA ALA A 45 6.48 -1.22 12.19
C ALA A 45 6.25 -0.07 11.20
N ILE A 46 6.91 -0.15 10.03
CA ILE A 46 6.85 0.85 8.97
C ILE A 46 6.21 0.24 7.74
N VAL A 47 5.25 0.95 7.16
CA VAL A 47 4.73 0.66 5.83
C VAL A 47 5.29 1.70 4.86
N THR A 48 6.00 1.24 3.84
CA THR A 48 6.53 2.10 2.77
C THR A 48 5.72 1.91 1.51
N ILE A 49 5.26 3.02 0.93
CA ILE A 49 4.56 3.03 -0.35
C ILE A 49 5.45 3.71 -1.40
N THR A 50 5.69 3.02 -2.50
CA THR A 50 6.42 3.57 -3.65
C THR A 50 5.46 3.69 -4.83
N MET A 51 5.23 4.92 -5.28
CA MET A 51 4.44 5.22 -6.48
C MET A 51 5.38 5.75 -7.56
N THR A 52 5.37 5.11 -8.73
CA THR A 52 6.25 5.48 -9.86
C THR A 52 5.45 6.04 -11.02
N ASN A 53 6.08 6.86 -11.86
CA ASN A 53 5.46 7.47 -13.03
C ASN A 53 4.18 8.29 -12.71
N LEU A 54 4.20 9.02 -11.60
CA LEU A 54 3.08 9.87 -11.16
C LEU A 54 2.70 10.88 -12.24
N GLN A 55 1.40 11.02 -12.46
CA GLN A 55 0.81 12.03 -13.34
C GLN A 55 0.02 13.06 -12.53
N ALA A 56 -0.38 14.18 -13.16
CA ALA A 56 -1.18 15.21 -12.49
C ALA A 56 -2.50 14.64 -11.95
N GLU A 57 -3.09 13.68 -12.67
CA GLU A 57 -4.33 13.01 -12.32
C GLU A 57 -4.20 12.10 -11.10
N ASP A 58 -2.98 11.82 -10.62
CA ASP A 58 -2.72 11.07 -9.38
C ASP A 58 -2.85 11.95 -8.12
N SER A 59 -2.98 13.27 -8.27
CA SER A 59 -3.12 14.19 -7.14
C SER A 59 -4.38 13.90 -6.30
N GLY A 60 -4.27 13.92 -4.97
CA GLY A 60 -5.43 13.75 -4.09
C GLY A 60 -5.09 13.21 -2.72
N THR A 61 -6.12 12.74 -2.01
CA THR A 61 -5.96 12.12 -0.69
C THR A 61 -5.79 10.62 -0.83
N TYR A 62 -4.88 10.07 -0.04
CA TYR A 62 -4.61 8.65 0.05
C TYR A 62 -4.71 8.20 1.50
N SER A 63 -5.05 6.93 1.72
CA SER A 63 -5.18 6.34 3.04
C SER A 63 -4.50 4.99 3.10
N CYS A 64 -3.86 4.74 4.24
CA CYS A 64 -3.44 3.41 4.67
C CYS A 64 -4.56 2.77 5.50
N ALA A 65 -4.75 1.45 5.41
CA ALA A 65 -5.69 0.66 6.19
C ALA A 65 -5.10 -0.71 6.57
#